data_AF-A0A814J615-F1
#
_entry.id   AF-A0A814J615-F1
#
_cell.length_a   1.000
_cell.length_b   1.000
_cell.length_c   1.000
_cell.angle_alpha   90.00
_cell.angle_beta   90.00
_cell.angle_gamma   90.00
#
_symmetry.space_group_name_H-M   'P 1'
#
loop_
_entity.id
_entity.type
_entity.pdbx_description
1 polymer ?
#
loop_
_entity_poly.entity_id
_entity_poly.type
_entity_poly.pdbx_seq_one_letter_code
_entity_poly.pdbx_strand_id
1 'polypeptide(L)'
;MSEKSPLRILTFGVSESTARGVNDRLRSRGIDAESHVVSNTPTSDAEIVNILTSKHWDGFLVGYGVRKEPEWFERLQQVAKNANPDVPLINHKTIDDLENSIERHFNIQLPPATA
;
A
#
# COMPACT_ATOMS: atom_id res chain seq x y z
N MET A 1 13.63 4.11 24.20
CA MET A 1 12.34 4.41 23.55
C MET A 1 12.54 4.13 22.07
N SER A 2 12.02 3.01 21.55
CA SER A 2 12.21 2.67 20.14
C SER A 2 11.41 3.68 19.31
N GLU A 3 12.10 4.52 18.53
CA GLU A 3 11.50 5.32 17.47
C GLU A 3 10.76 4.37 16.54
N LYS A 4 9.43 4.29 16.64
CA LYS A 4 8.62 3.53 15.70
C LYS A 4 8.74 4.26 14.36
N SER A 5 9.47 3.66 13.43
CA SER A 5 9.51 4.15 12.05
C SER A 5 8.10 4.11 11.47
N PRO A 6 7.70 5.12 10.67
CA PRO A 6 6.39 5.14 10.05
C PRO A 6 6.25 3.95 9.10
N LEU A 7 5.06 3.36 9.05
CA LEU A 7 4.68 2.33 8.09
C LEU A 7 4.73 2.96 6.69
N ARG A 8 5.70 2.56 5.86
CA ARG A 8 5.86 3.10 4.51
C ARG A 8 4.99 2.31 3.56
N ILE A 9 4.09 3.04 2.93
CA ILE A 9 3.10 2.45 2.06
C ILE A 9 3.26 2.99 0.65
N LEU A 10 3.26 2.11 -0.33
CA LEU A 10 3.31 2.51 -1.74
C LEU A 10 1.96 2.29 -2.39
N THR A 11 1.45 3.30 -3.11
CA THR A 11 0.07 3.35 -3.60
C THR A 11 0.03 3.47 -5.13
N PHE A 12 -0.68 2.56 -5.79
CA PHE A 12 -0.87 2.58 -7.25
C PHE A 12 -2.31 2.89 -7.65
N GLY A 13 -2.48 3.74 -8.67
CA GLY A 13 -3.78 3.97 -9.31
C GLY A 13 -4.82 4.62 -8.39
N VAL A 14 -4.39 5.40 -7.41
CA VAL A 14 -5.25 6.24 -6.55
C VAL A 14 -4.82 7.70 -6.61
N SER A 15 -5.74 8.59 -6.24
CA SER A 15 -5.42 10.01 -6.07
C SER A 15 -4.58 10.27 -4.82
N GLU A 16 -3.80 11.35 -4.82
CA GLU A 16 -3.09 11.83 -3.61
C GLU A 16 -4.04 12.09 -2.44
N SER A 17 -5.26 12.57 -2.71
CA SER A 17 -6.29 12.73 -1.68
C SER A 17 -6.72 11.41 -1.04
N THR A 18 -6.81 10.33 -1.82
CA THR A 18 -7.14 9.00 -1.31
C THR A 18 -6.01 8.46 -0.42
N ALA A 19 -4.76 8.57 -0.90
CA ALA A 19 -3.60 8.13 -0.13
C ALA A 19 -3.43 8.94 1.18
N ARG A 20 -3.70 10.25 1.14
CA ARG A 20 -3.72 11.08 2.34
C ARG A 20 -4.83 10.67 3.31
N GLY A 21 -6.04 10.41 2.81
CA GLY A 21 -7.15 9.93 3.64
C GLY A 21 -6.84 8.61 4.34
N VAL A 22 -6.11 7.70 3.68
CA VAL A 22 -5.60 6.47 4.29
C VAL A 22 -4.57 6.77 5.39
N ASN A 23 -3.59 7.64 5.12
CA ASN A 23 -2.61 8.04 6.15
C ASN A 23 -3.28 8.68 7.37
N ASP A 24 -4.21 9.60 7.15
CA ASP A 24 -4.93 10.29 8.23
C ASP A 24 -5.75 9.29 9.05
N ARG A 25 -6.35 8.30 8.39
CA ARG A 25 -7.09 7.23 9.05
C ARG A 25 -6.18 6.33 9.88
N LEU A 26 -5.06 5.86 9.33
CA LEU A 26 -4.07 5.06 10.07
C LEU A 26 -3.51 5.86 11.26
N ARG A 27 -3.24 7.15 11.05
CA ARG A 27 -2.75 8.06 12.09
C ARG A 27 -3.78 8.31 13.19
N SER A 28 -5.07 8.44 12.85
CA SER A 28 -6.16 8.52 13.86
C SER A 28 -6.22 7.26 14.75
N ARG A 29 -5.71 6.14 14.23
CA ARG A 29 -5.60 4.86 14.93
C ARG A 29 -4.23 4.64 15.57
N GLY A 30 -3.41 5.68 15.69
CA GLY A 30 -2.10 5.64 16.35
C GLY A 30 -0.99 4.93 15.55
N ILE A 31 -1.22 4.67 14.26
CA ILE A 31 -0.20 4.17 13.34
C ILE A 31 0.34 5.34 12.54
N ASP A 32 1.61 5.67 12.75
CA ASP A 32 2.28 6.62 11.86
C ASP A 32 2.54 5.92 10.53
N ALA A 33 1.99 6.46 9.44
CA ALA A 33 2.04 5.88 8.12
C ALA A 33 2.41 6.94 7.08
N GLU A 34 3.23 6.57 6.11
CA GLU A 34 3.69 7.42 5.03
C GLU A 34 3.37 6.77 3.68
N SER A 35 2.24 7.16 3.09
CA SER A 35 1.87 6.76 1.72
C SER A 35 2.62 7.57 0.66
N HIS A 36 3.21 6.85 -0.29
CA HIS A 36 3.75 7.37 -1.55
C HIS A 36 2.81 7.02 -2.69
N VAL A 37 2.44 8.00 -3.51
CA VAL A 37 1.57 7.77 -4.67
C VAL A 37 2.41 7.65 -5.92
N VAL A 38 2.18 6.58 -6.68
CA VAL A 38 2.73 6.38 -8.01
C VAL A 38 1.72 6.91 -9.01
N SER A 39 1.96 8.12 -9.50
CA SER A 39 1.04 8.83 -10.41
C SER A 39 0.96 8.22 -11.81
N ASN A 40 2.05 7.59 -12.27
CA ASN A 40 2.12 6.93 -13.57
C ASN A 40 2.13 5.42 -13.39
N THR A 41 1.17 4.71 -13.98
CA THR A 41 1.19 3.25 -14.01
C THR A 41 2.47 2.77 -14.70
N PRO A 42 3.40 2.09 -14.02
CA PRO A 42 4.62 1.60 -14.65
C PRO A 42 4.28 0.59 -15.74
N THR A 43 4.96 0.68 -16.87
CA THR A 43 4.62 -0.11 -18.08
C THR A 43 5.51 -1.35 -18.25
N SER A 44 6.62 -1.40 -17.52
CA SER A 44 7.63 -2.44 -17.60
C SER A 44 7.98 -3.05 -16.24
N ASP A 45 8.40 -4.33 -16.25
CA ASP A 45 8.83 -5.02 -15.02
C ASP A 45 10.01 -4.32 -14.36
N ALA A 46 10.94 -3.78 -15.16
CA ALA A 46 12.10 -3.05 -14.65
C ALA A 46 11.69 -1.78 -13.89
N GLU A 47 10.69 -1.03 -14.38
CA GLU A 47 10.14 0.12 -13.66
C GLU A 47 9.49 -0.32 -12.35
N ILE A 48 8.69 -1.39 -12.38
CA ILE A 48 8.06 -1.95 -11.18
C ILE A 48 9.14 -2.31 -10.16
N VAL A 49 10.14 -3.12 -10.53
CA VAL A 49 11.24 -3.51 -9.64
C VAL A 49 11.95 -2.27 -9.07
N ASN A 50 12.27 -1.29 -9.90
CA ASN A 50 12.94 -0.07 -9.45
C ASN A 50 12.10 0.67 -8.40
N ILE A 51 10.79 0.81 -8.60
CA ILE A 51 9.91 1.44 -7.62
C ILE A 51 9.87 0.62 -6.32
N LEU A 52 9.67 -0.70 -6.42
CA LEU A 52 9.57 -1.60 -5.26
C LEU A 52 10.88 -1.73 -4.46
N THR A 53 12.03 -1.44 -5.08
CA THR A 53 13.35 -1.52 -4.44
C THR A 53 13.97 -0.15 -4.14
N SER A 54 13.38 0.94 -4.63
CA SER A 54 13.86 2.31 -4.41
C SER A 54 13.91 2.72 -2.93
N LYS A 55 13.03 2.12 -2.13
CA LYS A 55 12.91 2.33 -0.69
C LYS A 55 12.48 1.03 -0.02
N HIS A 56 12.68 0.94 1.29
CA HIS A 56 12.04 -0.10 2.08
C HIS A 56 10.55 0.21 2.18
N TRP A 57 9.70 -0.71 1.72
CA TRP A 57 8.24 -0.63 1.86
C TRP A 57 7.79 -1.64 2.89
N ASP A 58 6.87 -1.23 3.76
CA ASP A 58 6.25 -2.13 4.73
C ASP A 58 4.97 -2.76 4.13
N GLY A 59 4.30 -2.05 3.21
CA GLY A 59 3.11 -2.55 2.51
C GLY A 59 2.90 -1.91 1.13
N PHE A 60 2.22 -2.65 0.23
CA PHE A 60 1.77 -2.15 -1.06
C PHE A 60 0.25 -2.00 -1.10
N LEU A 61 -0.21 -0.80 -1.44
CA LEU A 61 -1.59 -0.45 -1.71
C LEU A 61 -1.85 -0.35 -3.20
N VAL A 62 -2.94 -0.97 -3.61
CA VAL A 62 -3.39 -0.95 -4.99
C VAL A 62 -4.86 -0.56 -4.99
N GLY A 63 -5.20 0.52 -5.72
CA GLY A 63 -6.55 1.07 -5.73
C GLY A 63 -7.32 0.91 -7.04
N TYR A 64 -8.48 1.59 -7.08
CA TYR A 64 -9.60 1.33 -8.00
C TYR A 64 -9.31 1.50 -9.50
N GLY A 65 -8.18 2.12 -9.89
CA GLY A 65 -7.73 2.19 -11.29
C GLY A 65 -7.09 0.89 -11.79
N VAL A 66 -6.26 0.26 -10.96
CA VAL A 66 -5.53 -0.97 -11.28
C VAL A 66 -6.47 -2.15 -11.50
N ARG A 67 -7.62 -2.15 -10.83
CA ARG A 67 -8.65 -3.18 -11.01
C ARG A 67 -9.23 -3.20 -12.43
N LYS A 68 -9.16 -2.08 -13.17
CA LYS A 68 -9.56 -2.03 -14.59
C LYS A 68 -8.51 -2.68 -15.51
N GLU A 69 -7.31 -2.94 -14.98
CA GLU A 69 -6.18 -3.58 -15.68
C GLU A 69 -5.75 -4.84 -14.90
N PRO A 70 -6.60 -5.90 -14.87
CA PRO A 70 -6.32 -7.11 -14.09
C PRO A 70 -4.98 -7.75 -14.47
N GLU A 71 -4.63 -7.76 -15.76
CA GLU A 71 -3.35 -8.28 -16.26
C GLU A 71 -2.16 -7.50 -15.70
N TRP A 72 -2.29 -6.18 -15.58
CA TRP A 72 -1.26 -5.35 -14.96
C TRP A 72 -1.13 -5.65 -13.47
N PHE A 73 -2.24 -5.86 -12.76
CA PHE A 73 -2.21 -6.22 -11.35
C PHE A 73 -1.57 -7.59 -11.09
N GLU A 74 -1.87 -8.59 -11.93
CA GLU A 74 -1.26 -9.91 -11.86
C GLU A 74 0.25 -9.82 -12.14
N ARG A 75 0.65 -9.04 -13.13
CA ARG A 75 2.06 -8.76 -13.43
C ARG A 75 2.77 -8.11 -12.23
N LEU A 76 2.16 -7.07 -11.65
CA LEU A 76 2.68 -6.40 -10.45
C LEU A 76 2.87 -7.39 -9.30
N GLN A 77 1.88 -8.26 -9.04
CA GLN A 77 2.00 -9.28 -7.99
C GLN A 77 3.15 -10.25 -8.24
N GLN A 78 3.32 -10.74 -9.48
CA GLN A 78 4.42 -11.65 -9.83
C GLN A 78 5.78 -10.98 -9.62
N VAL A 79 5.93 -9.74 -10.10
CA VAL A 79 7.17 -8.98 -9.96
C VAL A 79 7.46 -8.68 -8.49
N ALA A 80 6.45 -8.22 -7.74
CA ALA A 80 6.61 -7.90 -6.33
C ALA A 80 6.90 -9.12 -5.47
N LYS A 81 6.30 -10.28 -5.76
CA LYS A 81 6.63 -11.54 -5.10
C LYS A 81 8.09 -11.95 -5.31
N ASN A 82 8.65 -11.67 -6.48
CA ASN A 82 10.06 -11.98 -6.77
C ASN A 82 11.02 -10.96 -6.17
N ALA A 83 10.65 -9.68 -6.18
CA ALA A 83 11.51 -8.59 -5.71
C ALA A 83 11.46 -8.39 -4.19
N ASN A 84 10.28 -8.58 -3.58
CA ASN A 84 10.03 -8.35 -2.16
C ASN A 84 8.90 -9.27 -1.64
N PRO A 85 9.17 -10.58 -1.48
CA PRO A 85 8.15 -11.57 -1.11
C PRO A 85 7.49 -11.33 0.25
N ASP A 86 8.16 -10.60 1.13
CA ASP A 86 7.70 -10.33 2.50
C ASP A 86 6.69 -9.18 2.59
N VAL A 87 6.51 -8.42 1.50
CA VAL A 87 5.64 -7.24 1.51
C VAL A 87 4.31 -7.54 0.83
N PRO A 88 3.18 -7.34 1.53
CA PRO A 88 1.87 -7.62 0.97
C PRO A 88 1.45 -6.66 -0.14
N LEU A 89 0.80 -7.20 -1.17
CA LEU A 89 0.00 -6.44 -2.12
C LEU A 89 -1.48 -6.48 -1.74
N ILE A 90 -2.02 -5.33 -1.39
CA ILE A 90 -3.41 -5.16 -0.99
C ILE A 90 -4.19 -4.47 -2.10
N ASN A 91 -5.08 -5.21 -2.76
CA ASN A 91 -6.08 -4.65 -3.66
C ASN A 91 -7.36 -4.39 -2.89
N HIS A 92 -7.72 -3.10 -2.74
CA HIS A 92 -8.87 -2.69 -1.95
C HIS A 92 -9.84 -1.84 -2.78
N LYS A 93 -11.13 -1.94 -2.48
CA LYS A 93 -12.17 -1.11 -3.12
C LYS A 93 -12.51 0.11 -2.29
N THR A 94 -12.34 0.00 -0.97
CA THR A 94 -12.71 0.98 0.04
C THR A 94 -11.61 1.08 1.09
N ILE A 95 -11.63 2.15 1.88
CA ILE A 95 -10.70 2.30 3.01
C ILE A 95 -10.93 1.20 4.05
N ASP A 96 -12.17 0.73 4.25
CA ASP A 96 -12.46 -0.38 5.17
C ASP A 96 -11.88 -1.72 4.69
N ASP A 97 -11.97 -2.05 3.39
CA ASP A 97 -11.32 -3.26 2.83
C ASP A 97 -9.81 -3.22 3.03
N LEU A 98 -9.25 -2.01 2.95
CA LEU A 98 -7.85 -1.79 3.19
C LEU A 98 -7.48 -2.02 4.66
N GLU A 99 -8.19 -1.38 5.58
CA GLU A 99 -7.98 -1.53 7.02
C GLU A 99 -7.99 -3.01 7.41
N ASN A 100 -9.01 -3.77 6.97
CA ASN A 100 -9.10 -5.20 7.19
C ASN A 100 -7.90 -5.99 6.62
N SER A 101 -7.39 -5.57 5.45
CA SER A 101 -6.26 -6.23 4.82
C SER A 101 -4.96 -5.96 5.55
N ILE A 102 -4.75 -4.72 6.03
CA ILE A 102 -3.62 -4.34 6.87
C ILE A 102 -3.66 -5.12 8.19
N GLU A 103 -4.82 -5.17 8.87
CA GLU A 103 -4.97 -5.92 10.12
C GLU A 103 -4.56 -7.39 9.96
N ARG A 104 -5.04 -8.03 8.89
CA ARG A 104 -4.73 -9.42 8.59
C ARG A 104 -3.26 -9.64 8.25
N HIS A 105 -2.66 -8.78 7.44
CA HIS A 105 -1.30 -9.01 6.95
C HIS A 105 -0.24 -8.67 7.99
N PHE A 106 -0.42 -7.60 8.73
CA PHE A 106 0.53 -7.19 9.77
C PHE A 106 0.24 -7.84 11.12
N ASN A 107 -0.82 -8.66 11.21
CA ASN A 107 -1.32 -9.25 12.45
C ASN A 107 -1.49 -8.18 13.55
N ILE A 108 -2.05 -7.04 13.16
CA ILE A 108 -2.34 -5.91 14.05
C ILE A 108 -3.84 -5.74 14.17
N GLN A 109 -4.29 -5.26 15.33
CA GLN A 109 -5.66 -4.82 15.51
C GLN A 109 -5.67 -3.30 15.47
N LEU A 110 -6.31 -2.74 14.45
CA LEU A 110 -6.45 -1.30 14.31
C LEU A 110 -7.42 -0.83 15.40
N PRO A 111 -7.03 0.07 16.33
CA PRO A 111 -7.96 0.57 17.33
C PRO A 111 -9.16 1.23 16.65
N PRO A 112 -10.36 1.20 17.27
CA PRO A 112 -11.57 1.76 16.67
C PRO A 112 -11.32 3.21 16.26
N ALA A 113 -11.81 3.58 15.08
CA ALA A 113 -11.69 4.95 14.60
C ALA A 113 -12.32 5.89 15.63
N THR A 114 -11.51 6.79 16.19
CA THR A 114 -11.99 7.85 17.07
C THR A 114 -12.81 8.82 16.22
N ALA A 115 -14.10 8.93 16.55
CA ALA A 115 -15.05 9.83 15.91
C ALA A 115 -14.73 11.30 16.20
#